data_AF-A0A976Q2C1-F1
#
_entry.id   AF-A0A976Q2C1-F1
#
_cell.length_a   1.000
_cell.length_b   1.000
_cell.length_c   1.000
_cell.angle_alpha   90.00
_cell.angle_beta   90.00
_cell.angle_gamma   90.00
#
_symmetry.space_group_name_H-M   'P 1'
#
loop_
_entity.id
_entity.type
_entity.pdbx_description
1 polymer ?
#
loop_
_entity_poly.entity_id
_entity_poly.type
_entity_poly.pdbx_seq_one_letter_code
_entity_poly.pdbx_strand_id
1 'polypeptide(L)'
;MPTADRPSRPTSWTRRELLAWTTERFAQAGIESPSADAQHLLAHALGCSRIDLLLDSDRLVGDEPRARFRDFVRRRLTREPVAYIEGSRGFHALDLDLVVDHRVLVPRPETEHLVDWVLEQIGTTDARRPTDTTETSSRHEVLEHEIVLDDEPIDPTNLGETVVVLDPEPVPFDDESETMSAADAGLAARAHADQPAERAEDGAAPGWATSPPAAAAPLPGPSPAADTPAGPRAATHTSEERRAAVVLDVGTGSGAIALALKHARPRWQIVACDVSPDAIEVARANASRCKLDIELVRSDLLARVPVPDGGFSAIAANLPYIPQSELDQLQPEVARHEPRVALDGGPDGLSLVRRLLQQIRDRHALARHGWVVLEIGIDQATATEALLRDAGFVDVDVRRDLAGIPRVIAGRRP
;
A
#
# COMPACT_ATOMS: atom_id res chain seq x y z
N MET A 1 -50.90 21.14 30.52
CA MET A 1 -49.50 20.70 30.68
C MET A 1 -48.64 21.56 29.77
N PRO A 2 -47.54 22.16 30.24
CA PRO A 2 -46.53 22.71 29.34
C PRO A 2 -45.89 21.55 28.56
N THR A 3 -45.66 21.74 27.27
CA THR A 3 -44.82 20.84 26.47
C THR A 3 -43.38 20.95 27.00
N ALA A 4 -42.80 19.82 27.39
CA ALA A 4 -41.40 19.78 27.80
C ALA A 4 -40.52 20.11 26.59
N ASP A 5 -39.81 21.22 26.66
CA ASP A 5 -38.91 21.67 25.61
C ASP A 5 -37.75 20.66 25.48
N ARG A 6 -37.64 19.98 24.33
CA ARG A 6 -36.54 19.05 24.09
C ARG A 6 -35.30 19.90 23.83
N PRO A 7 -34.17 19.68 24.55
CA PRO A 7 -32.95 20.43 24.27
C PRO A 7 -32.53 20.15 22.82
N SER A 8 -32.50 21.21 22.01
CA SER A 8 -31.98 21.17 20.64
C SER A 8 -30.55 20.62 20.68
N ARG A 9 -30.27 19.58 19.91
CA ARG A 9 -28.89 19.08 19.74
C ARG A 9 -28.00 20.24 19.26
N PRO A 10 -26.73 20.33 19.71
CA PRO A 10 -25.85 21.43 19.30
C PRO A 10 -25.69 21.42 17.78
N THR A 11 -26.14 22.50 17.14
CA THR A 11 -26.04 22.68 15.68
C THR A 11 -24.58 22.80 15.25
N SER A 12 -23.71 23.27 16.14
CA SER A 12 -22.27 23.45 15.98
C SER A 12 -21.49 22.25 16.55
N TRP A 13 -20.55 21.69 15.76
CA TRP A 13 -19.65 20.62 16.20
C TRP A 13 -18.19 21.02 16.01
N THR A 14 -17.35 20.78 17.01
CA THR A 14 -15.88 20.92 16.93
C THR A 14 -15.24 19.75 16.19
N ARG A 15 -14.01 19.94 15.70
CA ARG A 15 -13.17 18.84 15.20
C ARG A 15 -13.01 17.72 16.24
N ARG A 16 -12.81 18.07 17.52
CA ARG A 16 -12.65 17.10 18.61
C ARG A 16 -13.89 16.23 18.83
N GLU A 17 -15.08 16.82 18.84
CA GLU A 17 -16.33 16.07 19.05
C GLU A 17 -16.64 15.12 17.87
N LEU A 18 -16.40 15.56 16.63
CA LEU A 18 -16.54 14.71 15.45
C LEU A 18 -15.56 13.52 15.48
N LEU A 19 -14.30 13.76 15.84
CA LEU A 19 -13.30 12.68 15.97
C LEU A 19 -13.65 11.71 17.09
N ALA A 20 -14.06 12.20 18.26
CA ALA A 20 -14.43 11.37 19.40
C ALA A 20 -15.62 10.45 19.06
N TRP A 21 -16.72 11.03 18.57
CA TRP A 21 -17.92 10.27 18.20
C TRP A 21 -17.64 9.24 17.10
N THR A 22 -16.87 9.63 16.07
CA THR A 22 -16.57 8.74 14.94
C THR A 22 -15.62 7.61 15.35
N THR A 23 -14.63 7.89 16.20
CA THR A 23 -13.73 6.87 16.76
C THR A 23 -14.53 5.83 17.55
N GLU A 24 -15.47 6.27 18.40
CA GLU A 24 -16.36 5.36 19.13
C GLU A 24 -17.24 4.54 18.18
N ARG A 25 -17.88 5.18 17.19
CA ARG A 25 -18.75 4.49 16.22
C ARG A 25 -18.01 3.46 15.38
N PHE A 26 -16.78 3.75 14.95
CA PHE A 26 -15.92 2.80 14.23
C PHE A 26 -15.44 1.65 15.13
N ALA A 27 -15.09 1.92 16.39
CA ALA A 27 -14.74 0.88 17.36
C ALA A 27 -15.93 -0.07 17.63
N GLN A 28 -17.14 0.46 17.82
CA GLN A 28 -18.38 -0.32 17.93
C GLN A 28 -18.66 -1.17 16.69
N ALA A 29 -18.31 -0.68 15.49
CA ALA A 29 -18.43 -1.42 14.24
C ALA A 29 -17.34 -2.48 14.01
N GLY A 30 -16.36 -2.60 14.92
CA GLY A 30 -15.25 -3.54 14.83
C GLY A 30 -14.20 -3.18 13.77
N ILE A 31 -14.01 -1.90 13.46
CA ILE A 31 -12.91 -1.41 12.63
C ILE A 31 -11.62 -1.44 13.47
N GLU A 32 -10.51 -1.89 12.89
CA GLU A 32 -9.23 -2.11 13.59
C GLU A 32 -8.50 -0.81 13.96
N SER A 33 -8.59 0.22 13.11
CA SER A 33 -7.84 1.48 13.20
C SER A 33 -8.71 2.72 13.47
N PRO A 34 -9.74 2.68 14.35
CA PRO A 34 -10.87 3.60 14.32
C PRO A 34 -10.51 5.09 14.51
N SER A 35 -9.49 5.38 15.34
CA SER A 35 -9.02 6.76 15.54
C SER A 35 -8.20 7.28 14.35
N ALA A 36 -7.46 6.42 13.66
CA ALA A 36 -6.72 6.80 12.46
C ALA A 36 -7.68 7.04 11.29
N ASP A 37 -8.64 6.13 11.07
CA ASP A 37 -9.67 6.24 10.04
C ASP A 37 -10.49 7.52 10.22
N ALA A 38 -10.94 7.82 11.45
CA ALA A 38 -11.67 9.05 11.76
C ALA A 38 -10.83 10.32 11.48
N GLN A 39 -9.53 10.30 11.80
CA GLN A 39 -8.61 11.41 11.51
C GLN A 39 -8.38 11.60 10.00
N HIS A 40 -8.21 10.52 9.25
CA HIS A 40 -8.03 10.55 7.79
C HIS A 40 -9.27 11.14 7.10
N LEU A 41 -10.43 10.54 7.35
CA LEU A 41 -11.68 10.96 6.70
C LEU A 41 -12.09 12.39 7.08
N LEU A 42 -11.82 12.86 8.31
CA LEU A 42 -12.08 14.24 8.70
C LEU A 42 -11.08 15.23 8.08
N ALA A 43 -9.79 14.86 8.00
CA ALA A 43 -8.76 15.67 7.34
C ALA A 43 -9.10 15.86 5.85
N HIS A 44 -9.45 14.77 5.15
CA HIS A 44 -9.90 14.78 3.76
C HIS A 44 -11.18 15.61 3.59
N ALA A 45 -12.20 15.42 4.44
CA ALA A 45 -13.45 16.21 4.40
C ALA A 45 -13.24 17.72 4.62
N LEU A 46 -12.16 18.12 5.29
CA LEU A 46 -11.78 19.52 5.55
C LEU A 46 -10.75 20.09 4.56
N GLY A 47 -10.08 19.26 3.76
CA GLY A 47 -8.96 19.67 2.91
C GLY A 47 -7.75 20.17 3.71
N CYS A 48 -7.48 19.60 4.89
CA CYS A 48 -6.34 19.97 5.74
C CYS A 48 -5.52 18.74 6.14
N SER A 49 -4.36 18.94 6.79
CA SER A 49 -3.56 17.83 7.31
C SER A 49 -4.14 17.28 8.63
N ARG A 50 -3.71 16.06 9.00
CA ARG A 50 -3.99 15.49 10.33
C ARG A 50 -3.36 16.30 11.48
N ILE A 51 -2.29 17.06 11.22
CA ILE A 51 -1.67 17.95 12.21
C ILE A 51 -2.59 19.15 12.48
N ASP A 52 -3.20 19.72 11.44
CA ASP A 52 -4.16 20.82 11.59
C ASP A 52 -5.38 20.41 12.41
N LEU A 53 -5.82 19.14 12.34
CA LEU A 53 -6.92 18.65 13.19
C LEU A 53 -6.59 18.71 14.69
N LEU A 54 -5.32 18.48 15.06
CA LEU A 54 -4.87 18.47 16.45
C LEU A 54 -4.67 19.89 16.98
N LEU A 55 -4.01 20.75 16.19
CA LEU A 55 -3.73 22.15 16.54
C LEU A 55 -5.03 22.96 16.72
N ASP A 56 -5.96 22.84 15.77
CA ASP A 56 -7.23 23.56 15.74
C ASP A 56 -8.38 22.72 16.34
N SER A 57 -8.12 21.86 17.34
CA SER A 57 -9.10 20.83 17.74
C SER A 57 -10.45 21.35 18.30
N ASP A 58 -10.49 22.56 18.87
CA ASP A 58 -11.73 23.27 19.28
C ASP A 58 -12.45 24.00 18.13
N ARG A 59 -11.90 24.00 16.91
CA ARG A 59 -12.47 24.73 15.78
C ARG A 59 -13.77 24.08 15.32
N LEU A 60 -14.82 24.90 15.19
CA LEU A 60 -16.10 24.48 14.64
C LEU A 60 -15.98 24.08 13.16
N VAL A 61 -16.76 23.07 12.77
CA VAL A 61 -16.82 22.56 11.40
C VAL A 61 -18.15 22.93 10.75
N GLY A 62 -18.07 23.60 9.60
CA GLY A 62 -19.23 24.03 8.81
C GLY A 62 -19.98 22.88 8.12
N ASP A 63 -21.16 23.21 7.61
CA ASP A 63 -22.19 22.22 7.25
C ASP A 63 -21.78 21.35 6.05
N GLU A 64 -21.19 21.94 5.01
CA GLU A 64 -20.68 21.21 3.84
C GLU A 64 -19.58 20.19 4.22
N PRO A 65 -18.48 20.55 4.91
CA PRO A 65 -17.52 19.57 5.42
C PRO A 65 -18.14 18.49 6.32
N ARG A 66 -19.13 18.81 7.16
CA ARG A 66 -19.85 17.81 7.96
C ARG A 66 -20.66 16.85 7.09
N ALA A 67 -21.32 17.35 6.06
CA ALA A 67 -22.08 16.53 5.12
C ALA A 67 -21.17 15.56 4.34
N ARG A 68 -20.00 16.03 3.88
CA ARG A 68 -18.97 15.17 3.26
C ARG A 68 -18.41 14.14 4.24
N PHE A 69 -18.05 14.56 5.45
CA PHE A 69 -17.55 13.64 6.48
C PHE A 69 -18.57 12.57 6.87
N ARG A 70 -19.86 12.91 6.93
CA ARG A 70 -20.96 11.97 7.17
C ARG A 70 -21.06 10.91 6.07
N ASP A 71 -20.93 11.28 4.80
CA ASP A 71 -20.89 10.32 3.69
C ASP A 71 -19.72 9.34 3.85
N PHE A 72 -18.51 9.87 4.11
CA PHE A 72 -17.31 9.08 4.33
C PHE A 72 -17.45 8.12 5.53
N VAL A 73 -18.11 8.56 6.61
CA VAL A 73 -18.43 7.69 7.75
C VAL A 73 -19.42 6.59 7.38
N ARG A 74 -20.48 6.88 6.61
CA ARG A 74 -21.43 5.86 6.11
C ARG A 74 -20.72 4.82 5.24
N ARG A 75 -19.89 5.26 4.29
CA ARG A 75 -19.03 4.40 3.43
C ARG A 75 -18.04 3.56 4.24
N ARG A 76 -17.39 4.14 5.25
CA ARG A 76 -16.47 3.39 6.11
C ARG A 76 -17.17 2.33 6.96
N LEU A 77 -18.41 2.59 7.39
CA LEU A 77 -19.23 1.61 8.12
C LEU A 77 -19.68 0.42 7.24
N THR A 78 -19.84 0.59 5.91
CA THR A 78 -20.00 -0.54 4.98
C THR A 78 -18.68 -1.29 4.67
N ARG A 79 -17.63 -0.98 5.44
CA ARG A 79 -16.26 -1.54 5.36
C ARG A 79 -15.47 -1.11 4.13
N GLU A 80 -15.86 -0.05 3.42
CA GLU A 80 -15.06 0.46 2.31
C GLU A 80 -13.66 0.92 2.82
N PRO A 81 -12.56 0.57 2.14
CA PRO A 81 -11.21 1.04 2.50
C PRO A 81 -11.08 2.57 2.47
N VAL A 82 -10.40 3.15 3.47
CA VAL A 82 -10.18 4.60 3.57
C VAL A 82 -9.61 5.21 2.28
N ALA A 83 -8.69 4.51 1.60
CA ALA A 83 -8.08 4.99 0.36
C ALA A 83 -9.06 5.08 -0.84
N TYR A 84 -10.11 4.25 -0.89
CA TYR A 84 -11.18 4.38 -1.90
C TYR A 84 -12.18 5.49 -1.54
N ILE A 85 -12.31 5.81 -0.24
CA ILE A 85 -13.12 6.93 0.24
C ILE A 85 -12.41 8.27 -0.04
N GLU A 86 -11.09 8.33 0.21
CA GLU A 86 -10.22 9.46 -0.14
C GLU A 86 -9.92 9.54 -1.66
N GLY A 87 -10.11 8.44 -2.40
CA GLY A 87 -9.84 8.33 -3.84
C GLY A 87 -8.35 8.28 -4.23
N SER A 88 -7.45 8.30 -3.25
CA SER A 88 -6.00 8.22 -3.49
C SER A 88 -5.24 7.49 -2.37
N ARG A 89 -3.99 7.16 -2.65
CA ARG A 89 -3.05 6.50 -1.74
C ARG A 89 -1.65 7.07 -1.95
N GLY A 90 -1.04 7.55 -0.87
CA GLY A 90 0.37 7.87 -0.83
C GLY A 90 1.24 6.61 -0.90
N PHE A 91 2.33 6.68 -1.68
CA PHE A 91 3.37 5.66 -1.78
C PHE A 91 4.71 6.35 -1.43
N HIS A 92 5.22 6.08 -0.23
CA HIS A 92 6.09 7.01 0.50
C HIS A 92 7.50 7.12 -0.05
N ALA A 93 8.03 6.07 -0.68
CA ALA A 93 9.38 6.01 -1.23
C ALA A 93 9.77 7.25 -2.06
N LEU A 94 8.81 7.89 -2.76
CA LEU A 94 9.05 8.98 -3.71
C LEU A 94 7.92 10.04 -3.76
N ASP A 95 7.24 10.28 -2.63
CA ASP A 95 6.17 11.28 -2.49
C ASP A 95 5.05 11.20 -3.56
N LEU A 96 4.71 9.98 -4.02
CA LEU A 96 3.69 9.77 -5.04
C LEU A 96 2.29 9.66 -4.42
N ASP A 97 1.35 10.45 -4.93
CA ASP A 97 -0.08 10.37 -4.59
C ASP A 97 -0.86 9.75 -5.77
N LEU A 98 -1.16 8.46 -5.63
CA LEU A 98 -1.75 7.61 -6.67
C LEU A 98 -3.27 7.53 -6.51
N VAL A 99 -4.02 7.74 -7.58
CA VAL A 99 -5.47 7.48 -7.62
C VAL A 99 -5.71 5.99 -7.45
N VAL A 100 -6.66 5.63 -6.58
CA VAL A 100 -7.09 4.24 -6.35
C VAL A 100 -8.60 4.16 -6.19
N ASP A 101 -9.18 3.08 -6.73
CA ASP A 101 -10.58 2.71 -6.60
C ASP A 101 -10.70 1.18 -6.66
N HIS A 102 -11.92 0.65 -6.53
CA HIS A 102 -12.26 -0.79 -6.53
C HIS A 102 -11.69 -1.62 -7.70
N ARG A 103 -11.21 -0.98 -8.78
CA ARG A 103 -10.57 -1.66 -9.92
C ARG A 103 -9.14 -2.13 -9.64
N VAL A 104 -8.50 -1.66 -8.56
CA VAL A 104 -7.09 -1.93 -8.23
C VAL A 104 -6.85 -2.20 -6.75
N LEU A 105 -5.86 -3.03 -6.43
CA LEU A 105 -5.35 -3.19 -5.06
C LEU A 105 -4.82 -1.85 -4.51
N VAL A 106 -5.17 -1.51 -3.27
CA VAL A 106 -4.63 -0.31 -2.59
C VAL A 106 -3.15 -0.56 -2.23
N PRO A 107 -2.19 0.27 -2.70
CA PRO A 107 -0.77 0.12 -2.40
C PRO A 107 -0.46 -0.02 -0.91
N ARG A 108 0.31 -1.06 -0.58
CA ARG A 108 0.76 -1.40 0.77
C ARG A 108 2.15 -0.80 1.02
N PRO A 109 2.46 -0.30 2.23
CA PRO A 109 3.79 0.18 2.57
C PRO A 109 4.90 -0.87 2.37
N GLU A 110 4.58 -2.15 2.57
CA GLU A 110 5.51 -3.26 2.38
C GLU A 110 6.04 -3.39 0.95
N THR A 111 5.25 -3.00 -0.06
CA THR A 111 5.65 -3.02 -1.48
C THR A 111 6.79 -2.04 -1.78
N GLU A 112 7.02 -1.04 -0.92
CA GLU A 112 8.16 -0.13 -1.05
C GLU A 112 9.49 -0.86 -0.87
N HIS A 113 9.55 -1.93 -0.07
CA HIS A 113 10.75 -2.77 0.07
C HIS A 113 11.15 -3.49 -1.22
N LEU A 114 10.19 -3.77 -2.12
CA LEU A 114 10.47 -4.37 -3.44
C LEU A 114 11.07 -3.32 -4.37
N VAL A 115 10.54 -2.09 -4.34
CA VAL A 115 11.06 -0.95 -5.09
C VAL A 115 12.50 -0.63 -4.63
N ASP A 116 12.75 -0.53 -3.33
CA ASP A 116 14.09 -0.33 -2.76
C ASP A 116 15.09 -1.39 -3.25
N TRP A 117 14.70 -2.68 -3.18
CA TRP A 117 15.54 -3.80 -3.60
C TRP A 117 15.98 -3.64 -5.05
N VAL A 118 15.04 -3.35 -5.96
CA VAL A 118 15.31 -3.12 -7.40
C VAL A 118 16.20 -1.89 -7.61
N LEU A 119 15.94 -0.80 -6.87
CA LEU A 119 16.66 0.48 -7.00
C LEU A 119 18.11 0.42 -6.52
N GLU A 120 18.43 -0.45 -5.55
CA GLU A 120 19.78 -0.73 -5.06
C GLU A 120 20.59 -1.58 -6.05
N GLN A 121 20.04 -2.71 -6.48
CA GLN A 121 20.81 -3.80 -7.11
C GLN A 121 21.14 -3.51 -8.57
N ILE A 122 20.16 -3.03 -9.35
CA ILE A 122 20.41 -2.52 -10.72
C ILE A 122 21.25 -1.22 -10.65
N GLY A 123 21.17 -0.50 -9.53
CA GLY A 123 21.91 0.75 -9.30
C GLY A 123 23.40 0.60 -8.95
N THR A 124 23.90 -0.62 -8.73
CA THR A 124 25.26 -0.90 -8.21
C THR A 124 26.08 -1.89 -9.05
N THR A 125 25.46 -2.59 -10.00
CA THR A 125 26.08 -3.72 -10.72
C THR A 125 26.99 -3.28 -11.89
N ASP A 126 28.20 -2.79 -11.58
CA ASP A 126 29.41 -3.11 -12.37
C ASP A 126 30.78 -2.90 -11.68
N ALA A 127 30.83 -2.69 -10.35
CA ALA A 127 32.09 -2.42 -9.64
C ALA A 127 33.12 -3.59 -9.60
N ARG A 128 32.87 -4.72 -10.30
CA ARG A 128 33.77 -5.87 -10.41
C ARG A 128 33.64 -6.64 -11.74
N ARG A 129 34.28 -6.14 -12.80
CA ARG A 129 34.85 -7.01 -13.84
C ARG A 129 36.15 -6.42 -14.41
N PRO A 130 37.21 -7.22 -14.62
CA PRO A 130 38.32 -6.83 -15.48
C PRO A 130 37.81 -6.58 -16.91
N THR A 131 38.39 -5.60 -17.58
CA THR A 131 38.14 -5.34 -19.00
C THR A 131 38.68 -6.48 -19.86
N ASP A 132 37.90 -6.90 -20.85
CA ASP A 132 38.44 -7.41 -22.09
C ASP A 132 37.69 -6.76 -23.26
N THR A 133 38.39 -6.50 -24.35
CA THR A 133 37.96 -5.68 -25.48
C THR A 133 37.51 -6.53 -26.65
N THR A 134 36.41 -6.14 -27.30
CA THR A 134 36.43 -5.80 -28.75
C THR A 134 35.13 -5.14 -29.19
N GLU A 135 35.26 -4.18 -30.10
CA GLU A 135 34.13 -3.57 -30.82
C GLU A 135 33.75 -4.43 -32.03
N THR A 136 32.49 -4.36 -32.47
CA THR A 136 32.16 -4.21 -33.91
C THR A 136 30.73 -3.68 -34.04
N SER A 137 30.56 -2.67 -34.89
CA SER A 137 29.28 -2.03 -35.21
C SER A 137 28.59 -2.71 -36.40
N SER A 138 27.26 -2.75 -36.42
CA SER A 138 26.46 -2.93 -37.64
C SER A 138 25.07 -2.32 -37.47
N ARG A 139 24.54 -1.71 -38.54
CA ARG A 139 23.21 -1.10 -38.63
C ARG A 139 22.27 -2.00 -39.45
N HIS A 140 20.97 -1.97 -39.15
CA HIS A 140 19.85 -1.93 -40.10
C HIS A 140 18.75 -1.11 -39.38
N GLU A 141 18.26 -0.01 -39.92
CA GLU A 141 17.25 0.12 -40.99
C GLU A 141 15.83 -0.26 -40.52
N VAL A 142 14.90 0.69 -40.70
CA VAL A 142 13.53 0.67 -40.20
C VAL A 142 12.58 0.47 -41.37
N LEU A 143 11.58 -0.39 -41.21
CA LEU A 143 10.46 -0.51 -42.13
C LEU A 143 9.15 -0.23 -41.38
N GLU A 144 8.50 0.87 -41.75
CA GLU A 144 7.17 1.22 -41.28
C GLU A 144 6.14 0.33 -41.98
N HIS A 145 5.21 -0.27 -41.22
CA HIS A 145 4.00 -0.87 -41.78
C HIS A 145 2.77 -0.37 -41.03
N GLU A 146 1.93 0.31 -41.80
CA GLU A 146 0.62 0.84 -41.45
C GLU A 146 -0.36 -0.32 -41.22
N ILE A 147 -1.12 -0.27 -40.12
CA ILE A 147 -2.16 -1.26 -39.80
C ILE A 147 -3.51 -0.56 -39.82
N VAL A 148 -4.44 -1.13 -40.59
CA VAL A 148 -5.80 -0.63 -40.81
C VAL A 148 -6.64 -0.80 -39.54
N LEU A 149 -7.48 0.20 -39.26
CA LEU A 149 -8.54 0.13 -38.25
C LEU A 149 -9.82 -0.41 -38.87
N ASP A 150 -10.32 -1.54 -38.37
CA ASP A 150 -11.70 -2.00 -38.59
C ASP A 150 -12.45 -1.97 -37.26
N ASP A 151 -13.48 -1.11 -37.17
CA ASP A 151 -14.42 -1.04 -36.05
C ASP A 151 -15.60 -2.01 -36.26
N GLU A 152 -15.96 -2.80 -35.24
CA GLU A 152 -17.34 -3.29 -35.08
C GLU A 152 -17.82 -3.16 -33.61
N PRO A 153 -19.12 -2.86 -33.38
CA PRO A 153 -19.64 -2.50 -32.05
C PRO A 153 -20.02 -3.71 -31.20
N ILE A 154 -20.03 -3.52 -29.87
CA ILE A 154 -20.47 -4.52 -28.88
C ILE A 154 -21.84 -4.12 -28.30
N ASP A 155 -22.76 -5.07 -28.24
CA ASP A 155 -24.15 -4.93 -27.77
C ASP A 155 -24.25 -5.05 -26.22
N PRO A 156 -24.85 -4.07 -25.49
CA PRO A 156 -24.89 -4.05 -24.02
C PRO A 156 -26.23 -4.51 -23.40
N THR A 157 -26.40 -5.83 -23.19
CA THR A 157 -27.41 -6.48 -22.29
C THR A 157 -26.88 -7.87 -21.88
N ASN A 158 -27.21 -8.56 -20.78
CA ASN A 158 -27.95 -8.37 -19.51
C ASN A 158 -27.55 -9.58 -18.60
N LEU A 159 -27.56 -9.67 -17.26
CA LEU A 159 -27.99 -8.91 -16.06
C LEU A 159 -26.86 -9.05 -14.98
N GLY A 160 -26.90 -8.58 -13.72
CA GLY A 160 -27.94 -7.90 -12.92
C GLY A 160 -28.41 -8.73 -11.70
N GLU A 161 -27.63 -8.77 -10.61
CA GLU A 161 -28.07 -9.26 -9.28
C GLU A 161 -27.98 -8.14 -8.23
N THR A 162 -28.94 -8.12 -7.27
CA THR A 162 -29.08 -7.05 -6.28
C THR A 162 -28.65 -7.53 -4.90
N VAL A 163 -27.52 -7.02 -4.40
CA VAL A 163 -27.10 -7.22 -3.01
C VAL A 163 -27.97 -6.34 -2.09
N VAL A 164 -28.70 -6.97 -1.16
CA VAL A 164 -29.48 -6.25 -0.15
C VAL A 164 -28.52 -5.74 0.93
N VAL A 165 -28.18 -4.45 0.85
CA VAL A 165 -27.51 -3.72 1.93
C VAL A 165 -28.55 -3.42 3.01
N LEU A 166 -28.25 -3.77 4.26
CA LEU A 166 -28.99 -3.27 5.41
C LEU A 166 -28.48 -1.87 5.73
N ASP A 167 -29.36 -0.87 5.69
CA ASP A 167 -28.99 0.52 5.99
C ASP A 167 -28.42 0.65 7.43
N PRO A 168 -27.24 1.28 7.61
CA PRO A 168 -26.71 1.56 8.93
C PRO A 168 -27.56 2.64 9.63
N GLU A 169 -27.75 2.51 10.94
CA GLU A 169 -28.53 3.46 11.74
C GLU A 169 -28.12 4.93 11.51
N PRO A 170 -29.08 5.88 11.52
CA PRO A 170 -28.85 7.26 11.10
C PRO A 170 -27.76 7.96 11.92
N VAL A 171 -26.93 8.73 11.21
CA VAL A 171 -25.79 9.43 11.79
C VAL A 171 -26.33 10.69 12.49
N PRO A 172 -26.07 10.92 13.80
CA PRO A 172 -26.79 11.91 14.61
C PRO A 172 -26.54 13.39 14.24
N PHE A 173 -25.75 13.65 13.19
CA PHE A 173 -25.58 14.95 12.52
C PHE A 173 -26.69 15.24 11.48
N ASP A 174 -27.63 14.31 11.29
CA ASP A 174 -28.78 14.45 10.39
C ASP A 174 -29.80 15.46 10.95
N ASP A 175 -29.79 16.67 10.37
CA ASP A 175 -30.92 17.61 10.37
C ASP A 175 -31.66 17.51 9.03
N GLU A 176 -32.28 16.35 8.79
CA GLU A 176 -33.47 16.19 7.95
C GLU A 176 -34.42 15.20 8.64
N SER A 177 -35.72 15.31 8.35
CA SER A 177 -36.76 14.85 9.26
C SER A 177 -37.26 13.43 9.00
N GLU A 178 -36.94 12.48 9.89
CA GLU A 178 -37.73 11.26 10.08
C GLU A 178 -38.11 11.03 11.55
N THR A 179 -39.38 10.73 11.81
CA THR A 179 -39.93 10.53 13.14
C THR A 179 -40.05 9.05 13.49
N MET A 180 -39.01 8.47 14.09
CA MET A 180 -39.13 7.17 14.75
C MET A 180 -39.77 7.30 16.15
N SER A 181 -40.64 6.34 16.47
CA SER A 181 -41.39 6.30 17.73
C SER A 181 -40.51 5.91 18.93
N ALA A 182 -40.79 6.49 20.10
CA ALA A 182 -40.03 6.23 21.32
C ALA A 182 -40.47 4.91 21.98
N ALA A 183 -39.84 3.79 21.59
CA ALA A 183 -40.10 2.48 22.16
C ALA A 183 -38.90 1.52 22.16
N ASP A 184 -37.69 1.99 22.53
CA ASP A 184 -36.67 1.11 23.14
C ASP A 184 -35.60 1.90 23.90
N ALA A 185 -35.78 2.02 25.23
CA ALA A 185 -34.85 2.65 26.16
C ALA A 185 -35.06 2.07 27.57
N GLY A 186 -34.87 0.75 27.72
CA GLY A 186 -35.46 0.03 28.86
C GLY A 186 -34.74 -1.20 29.41
N LEU A 187 -33.51 -1.56 28.99
CA LEU A 187 -32.83 -2.75 29.54
C LEU A 187 -31.30 -2.66 29.64
N ALA A 188 -30.80 -1.83 30.57
CA ALA A 188 -29.37 -1.74 30.91
C ALA A 188 -29.11 -1.59 32.42
N ALA A 189 -29.86 -2.32 33.26
CA ALA A 189 -29.63 -2.37 34.71
C ALA A 189 -30.04 -3.73 35.31
N ARG A 190 -29.20 -4.24 36.22
CA ARG A 190 -29.32 -5.50 37.00
C ARG A 190 -29.08 -6.82 36.23
N ALA A 191 -27.86 -7.35 36.34
CA ALA A 191 -27.61 -8.79 36.54
C ALA A 191 -26.14 -9.07 36.94
N HIS A 192 -25.77 -8.89 38.21
CA HIS A 192 -24.60 -9.56 38.81
C HIS A 192 -24.71 -9.56 40.34
N ALA A 193 -25.03 -10.74 40.90
CA ALA A 193 -24.95 -11.11 42.31
C ALA A 193 -24.90 -12.63 42.38
N ASP A 194 -24.22 -13.18 43.41
CA ASP A 194 -23.94 -14.60 43.66
C ASP A 194 -23.06 -15.29 42.58
N GLN A 195 -22.13 -16.21 42.89
CA GLN A 195 -21.51 -16.70 44.15
C GLN A 195 -20.27 -17.55 43.74
N PRO A 196 -19.40 -18.04 44.66
CA PRO A 196 -18.98 -17.55 45.98
C PRO A 196 -17.44 -17.26 45.97
N ALA A 197 -16.75 -17.32 47.12
CA ALA A 197 -15.31 -17.05 47.24
C ALA A 197 -14.51 -18.21 47.87
N GLU A 198 -13.25 -18.35 47.48
CA GLU A 198 -12.21 -19.13 48.19
C GLU A 198 -11.01 -18.22 48.54
N ARG A 199 -10.19 -18.65 49.51
CA ARG A 199 -9.03 -17.89 50.05
C ARG A 199 -7.77 -18.76 50.12
N ALA A 200 -6.64 -18.23 49.63
CA ALA A 200 -5.25 -18.45 50.08
C ALA A 200 -4.29 -17.84 49.02
N GLU A 201 -3.10 -17.31 49.31
CA GLU A 201 -2.50 -16.78 50.56
C GLU A 201 -1.37 -15.77 50.17
N ASP A 202 -0.61 -15.23 51.13
CA ASP A 202 0.33 -14.10 50.96
C ASP A 202 1.49 -14.29 49.94
N GLY A 203 2.00 -13.19 49.36
CA GLY A 203 3.04 -13.28 48.30
C GLY A 203 3.85 -12.02 47.92
N ALA A 204 3.95 -11.00 48.78
CA ALA A 204 4.90 -9.85 48.77
C ALA A 204 5.47 -9.29 47.43
N ALA A 205 5.14 -8.03 47.11
CA ALA A 205 5.83 -7.24 46.08
C ALA A 205 6.66 -6.08 46.70
N PRO A 206 7.90 -5.81 46.22
CA PRO A 206 8.68 -4.65 46.63
C PRO A 206 8.49 -3.45 45.68
N GLY A 207 7.82 -2.40 46.15
CA GLY A 207 7.93 -1.07 45.55
C GLY A 207 9.12 -0.29 46.13
N TRP A 208 9.60 0.73 45.42
CA TRP A 208 10.43 1.79 46.02
C TRP A 208 10.08 3.16 45.42
N ALA A 209 10.29 4.20 46.23
CA ALA A 209 9.73 5.53 45.99
C ALA A 209 10.78 6.60 45.64
N THR A 210 10.31 7.73 45.16
CA THR A 210 11.06 8.88 44.63
C THR A 210 11.64 9.83 45.68
N SER A 211 12.71 10.57 45.28
CA SER A 211 13.14 11.94 45.72
C SER A 211 14.49 12.04 46.46
N PRO A 212 15.17 13.22 46.43
CA PRO A 212 15.51 14.02 45.24
C PRO A 212 17.04 14.40 45.28
N PRO A 213 17.59 15.60 44.91
CA PRO A 213 18.90 15.65 44.23
C PRO A 213 20.07 16.26 45.04
N ALA A 214 21.29 16.15 44.50
CA ALA A 214 22.51 16.81 44.99
C ALA A 214 23.19 17.66 43.90
N ALA A 215 24.03 18.62 44.31
CA ALA A 215 24.49 19.74 43.47
C ALA A 215 25.63 19.41 42.49
N ALA A 216 25.81 20.30 41.51
CA ALA A 216 26.82 20.20 40.44
C ALA A 216 28.21 20.72 40.84
N ALA A 217 29.23 20.31 40.06
CA ALA A 217 30.60 20.82 40.08
C ALA A 217 31.05 21.19 38.63
N PRO A 218 32.06 22.06 38.43
CA PRO A 218 32.18 22.86 37.20
C PRO A 218 32.96 22.20 36.05
N LEU A 219 32.66 22.68 34.84
CA LEU A 219 33.41 22.39 33.61
C LEU A 219 34.74 23.19 33.54
N PRO A 220 35.84 22.61 33.04
CA PRO A 220 37.07 23.35 32.71
C PRO A 220 36.92 24.14 31.39
N GLY A 221 37.64 25.26 31.28
CA GLY A 221 37.65 26.15 30.11
C GLY A 221 38.62 25.75 28.98
N PRO A 222 38.55 26.38 27.80
CA PRO A 222 39.25 25.94 26.59
C PRO A 222 40.62 26.62 26.34
N SER A 223 41.62 25.84 25.91
CA SER A 223 42.86 26.30 25.26
C SER A 223 43.66 25.10 24.68
N PRO A 224 44.60 25.28 23.73
CA PRO A 224 44.27 25.54 22.33
C PRO A 224 44.87 24.51 21.34
N ALA A 225 44.60 24.73 20.05
CA ALA A 225 44.88 23.89 18.89
C ALA A 225 46.18 23.05 18.85
N ALA A 226 46.03 21.78 18.47
CA ALA A 226 47.04 20.98 17.76
C ALA A 226 46.35 19.95 16.84
N ASP A 227 46.94 19.74 15.66
CA ASP A 227 46.77 18.67 14.66
C ASP A 227 45.40 17.98 14.46
N THR A 228 44.80 18.28 13.30
CA THR A 228 43.58 17.66 12.76
C THR A 228 43.84 16.26 12.21
N PRO A 229 43.19 15.19 12.72
CA PRO A 229 42.98 13.97 11.95
C PRO A 229 41.95 14.26 10.86
N ALA A 230 42.21 13.85 9.62
CA ALA A 230 41.29 14.11 8.51
C ALA A 230 39.90 13.51 8.79
N GLY A 231 38.85 14.33 8.67
CA GLY A 231 37.46 13.86 8.76
C GLY A 231 37.12 12.83 7.67
N PRO A 232 35.94 12.19 7.75
CA PRO A 232 35.53 11.20 6.75
C PRO A 232 35.62 11.83 5.36
N ARG A 233 36.51 11.27 4.52
CA ARG A 233 36.69 11.75 3.14
C ARG A 233 35.33 11.65 2.45
N ALA A 234 34.78 12.79 2.05
CA ALA A 234 33.56 12.83 1.26
C ALA A 234 33.76 11.87 0.08
N ALA A 235 32.87 10.88 -0.05
CA ALA A 235 32.91 9.97 -1.16
C ALA A 235 32.68 10.80 -2.42
N THR A 236 33.75 11.05 -3.17
CA THR A 236 33.66 11.64 -4.50
C THR A 236 32.95 10.63 -5.37
N HIS A 237 31.62 10.73 -5.43
CA HIS A 237 30.79 10.06 -6.41
C HIS A 237 31.15 10.63 -7.79
N THR A 238 32.28 10.17 -8.32
CA THR A 238 32.65 10.33 -9.72
C THR A 238 31.49 9.84 -10.55
N SER A 239 31.10 10.67 -11.51
CA SER A 239 29.89 10.50 -12.32
C SER A 239 30.05 9.37 -13.34
N GLU A 240 30.16 8.13 -12.86
CA GLU A 240 29.89 6.94 -13.66
C GLU A 240 28.39 6.90 -13.95
N GLU A 241 28.04 6.84 -15.24
CA GLU A 241 26.66 6.97 -15.67
C GLU A 241 25.84 5.75 -15.21
N ARG A 242 24.99 5.95 -14.19
CA ARG A 242 23.96 4.98 -13.79
C ARG A 242 23.17 4.55 -15.02
N ARG A 243 23.40 3.32 -15.46
CA ARG A 243 22.92 2.77 -16.74
C ARG A 243 21.43 2.99 -16.94
N ALA A 244 21.05 3.22 -18.20
CA ALA A 244 19.71 2.89 -18.65
C ALA A 244 19.49 1.38 -18.49
N ALA A 245 18.36 1.01 -17.91
CA ALA A 245 17.93 -0.36 -17.69
C ALA A 245 16.49 -0.49 -18.21
N VAL A 246 16.12 -1.71 -18.61
CA VAL A 246 14.73 -2.03 -18.97
C VAL A 246 14.17 -2.91 -17.86
N VAL A 247 13.11 -2.47 -17.19
CA VAL A 247 12.51 -3.18 -16.05
C VAL A 247 11.04 -3.44 -16.34
N LEU A 248 10.58 -4.64 -16.03
CA LEU A 248 9.18 -5.04 -16.12
C LEU A 248 8.54 -5.05 -14.73
N ASP A 249 7.33 -4.51 -14.61
CA ASP A 249 6.42 -4.64 -13.47
C ASP A 249 5.23 -5.52 -13.87
N VAL A 250 4.97 -6.61 -13.13
CA VAL A 250 3.97 -7.64 -13.48
C VAL A 250 2.86 -7.68 -12.43
N GLY A 251 1.62 -7.44 -12.86
CA GLY A 251 0.49 -7.21 -11.94
C GLY A 251 0.48 -5.78 -11.41
N THR A 252 0.76 -4.80 -12.29
CA THR A 252 1.07 -3.42 -11.89
C THR A 252 -0.08 -2.72 -11.15
N GLY A 253 -1.34 -3.16 -11.31
CA GLY A 253 -2.48 -2.63 -10.58
C GLY A 253 -2.67 -1.13 -10.79
N SER A 254 -2.43 -0.34 -9.74
CA SER A 254 -2.49 1.13 -9.76
C SER A 254 -1.27 1.80 -10.41
N GLY A 255 -0.24 1.02 -10.81
CA GLY A 255 1.03 1.51 -11.34
C GLY A 255 2.11 1.74 -10.28
N ALA A 256 1.89 1.38 -9.01
CA ALA A 256 2.72 1.83 -7.89
C ALA A 256 4.22 1.49 -8.04
N ILE A 257 4.54 0.22 -8.32
CA ILE A 257 5.93 -0.24 -8.50
C ILE A 257 6.55 0.42 -9.75
N ALA A 258 5.89 0.31 -10.91
CA ALA A 258 6.36 0.90 -12.16
C ALA A 258 6.64 2.41 -12.08
N LEU A 259 5.70 3.19 -11.51
CA LEU A 259 5.81 4.64 -11.40
C LEU A 259 6.88 5.05 -10.39
N ALA A 260 7.01 4.34 -9.27
CA ALA A 260 8.10 4.59 -8.33
C ALA A 260 9.47 4.32 -8.99
N LEU A 261 9.64 3.19 -9.67
CA LEU A 261 10.87 2.87 -10.40
C LEU A 261 11.20 3.93 -11.46
N LYS A 262 10.20 4.42 -12.22
CA LYS A 262 10.40 5.49 -13.22
C LYS A 262 10.79 6.82 -12.58
N HIS A 263 10.13 7.22 -11.49
CA HIS A 263 10.44 8.47 -10.77
C HIS A 263 11.87 8.45 -10.22
N ALA A 264 12.27 7.38 -9.52
CA ALA A 264 13.62 7.26 -8.95
C ALA A 264 14.71 7.09 -10.03
N ARG A 265 14.35 6.67 -11.24
CA ARG A 265 15.29 6.38 -12.34
C ARG A 265 14.74 6.88 -13.69
N PRO A 266 14.72 8.20 -13.96
CA PRO A 266 14.14 8.73 -15.20
C PRO A 266 14.79 8.22 -16.50
N ARG A 267 16.05 7.75 -16.45
CA ARG A 267 16.77 7.11 -17.57
C ARG A 267 16.39 5.63 -17.79
N TRP A 268 15.54 5.03 -16.96
CA TRP A 268 15.08 3.65 -17.15
C TRP A 268 13.84 3.61 -18.06
N GLN A 269 13.78 2.54 -18.85
CA GLN A 269 12.59 2.12 -19.57
C GLN A 269 11.81 1.19 -18.65
N ILE A 270 10.59 1.57 -18.28
CA ILE A 270 9.72 0.76 -17.45
C ILE A 270 8.56 0.28 -18.31
N VAL A 271 8.43 -1.04 -18.41
CA VAL A 271 7.25 -1.71 -18.96
C VAL A 271 6.44 -2.20 -17.78
N ALA A 272 5.12 -2.06 -17.85
CA ALA A 272 4.20 -2.47 -16.79
C ALA A 272 3.02 -3.21 -17.40
N CYS A 273 2.66 -4.37 -16.83
CA CYS A 273 1.57 -5.18 -17.35
C CYS A 273 0.57 -5.63 -16.28
N ASP A 274 -0.67 -5.80 -16.74
CA ASP A 274 -1.77 -6.35 -15.96
C ASP A 274 -2.73 -7.14 -16.88
N VAL A 275 -3.45 -8.11 -16.32
CA VAL A 275 -4.49 -8.87 -17.01
C VAL A 275 -5.79 -8.06 -17.10
N SER A 276 -6.05 -7.24 -16.09
CA SER A 276 -7.21 -6.36 -15.97
C SER A 276 -7.08 -5.14 -16.90
N PRO A 277 -8.05 -4.88 -17.80
CA PRO A 277 -8.05 -3.65 -18.59
C PRO A 277 -8.24 -2.42 -17.69
N ASP A 278 -9.10 -2.55 -16.69
CA ASP A 278 -9.42 -1.53 -15.69
C ASP A 278 -8.17 -1.08 -14.90
N ALA A 279 -7.29 -2.01 -14.53
CA ALA A 279 -6.01 -1.69 -13.89
C ALA A 279 -5.08 -0.91 -14.84
N ILE A 280 -5.01 -1.30 -16.12
CA ILE A 280 -4.25 -0.57 -17.14
C ILE A 280 -4.79 0.87 -17.33
N GLU A 281 -6.09 1.11 -17.14
CA GLU A 281 -6.64 2.47 -17.11
C GLU A 281 -6.19 3.27 -15.88
N VAL A 282 -6.27 2.70 -14.67
CA VAL A 282 -5.83 3.38 -13.44
C VAL A 282 -4.33 3.67 -13.47
N ALA A 283 -3.50 2.71 -13.88
CA ALA A 283 -2.07 2.90 -14.08
C ALA A 283 -1.76 3.99 -15.11
N ARG A 284 -2.55 4.11 -16.19
CA ARG A 284 -2.43 5.17 -17.20
C ARG A 284 -2.84 6.54 -16.66
N ALA A 285 -3.89 6.61 -15.85
CA ALA A 285 -4.30 7.82 -15.15
C ALA A 285 -3.22 8.30 -14.17
N ASN A 286 -2.62 7.38 -13.42
CA ASN A 286 -1.53 7.69 -12.49
C ASN A 286 -0.23 8.08 -13.20
N ALA A 287 0.16 7.40 -14.29
CA ALA A 287 1.26 7.83 -15.15
C ALA A 287 1.08 9.26 -15.66
N SER A 288 -0.13 9.60 -16.10
CA SER A 288 -0.51 10.94 -16.57
C SER A 288 -0.49 11.98 -15.43
N ARG A 289 -1.00 11.65 -14.25
CA ARG A 289 -1.01 12.49 -13.03
C ARG A 289 0.40 12.82 -12.57
N CYS A 290 1.25 11.79 -12.46
CA CYS A 290 2.65 11.92 -12.04
C CYS A 290 3.57 12.47 -13.14
N LYS A 291 3.09 12.54 -14.40
CA LYS A 291 3.84 12.95 -15.60
C LYS A 291 5.05 12.05 -15.87
N LEU A 292 4.86 10.74 -15.67
CA LEU A 292 5.87 9.70 -15.82
C LEU A 292 5.58 8.85 -17.04
N ASP A 293 6.60 8.67 -17.87
CA ASP A 293 6.56 7.89 -19.11
C ASP A 293 6.85 6.40 -18.82
N ILE A 294 5.84 5.54 -18.98
CA ILE A 294 5.94 4.08 -18.83
C ILE A 294 5.14 3.38 -19.94
N GLU A 295 5.62 2.23 -20.40
CA GLU A 295 4.88 1.39 -21.37
C GLU A 295 3.85 0.54 -20.63
N LEU A 296 2.59 0.55 -21.05
CA LEU A 296 1.48 -0.15 -20.40
C LEU A 296 0.87 -1.21 -21.33
N VAL A 297 1.00 -2.49 -20.95
CA VAL A 297 0.64 -3.65 -21.78
C VAL A 297 -0.39 -4.53 -21.08
N ARG A 298 -1.57 -4.73 -21.69
CA ARG A 298 -2.54 -5.71 -21.18
C ARG A 298 -2.09 -7.14 -21.50
N SER A 299 -1.76 -7.92 -20.47
CA SER A 299 -1.14 -9.24 -20.57
C SER A 299 -1.44 -10.11 -19.35
N ASP A 300 -1.75 -11.40 -19.59
CA ASP A 300 -1.72 -12.43 -18.54
C ASP A 300 -0.25 -12.76 -18.24
N LEU A 301 0.27 -12.19 -17.13
CA LEU A 301 1.69 -12.18 -16.79
C LEU A 301 2.53 -11.65 -17.99
N LEU A 302 3.49 -12.43 -18.50
CA LEU A 302 4.34 -12.08 -19.63
C LEU A 302 3.74 -12.46 -21.00
N ALA A 303 2.54 -13.06 -21.08
CA ALA A 303 2.04 -13.67 -22.32
C ALA A 303 2.03 -12.75 -23.56
N ARG A 304 1.82 -11.43 -23.39
CA ARG A 304 1.80 -10.43 -24.48
C ARG A 304 2.86 -9.32 -24.34
N VAL A 305 3.70 -9.36 -23.30
CA VAL A 305 4.72 -8.33 -23.04
C VAL A 305 5.80 -8.36 -24.13
N PRO A 306 6.17 -7.21 -24.75
CA PRO A 306 7.37 -7.13 -25.59
C PRO A 306 8.62 -7.44 -24.76
N VAL A 307 9.42 -8.42 -25.18
CA VAL A 307 10.71 -8.72 -24.54
C VAL A 307 11.79 -7.95 -25.28
N PRO A 308 12.57 -7.08 -24.61
CA PRO A 308 13.64 -6.32 -25.27
C PRO A 308 14.80 -7.25 -25.67
N ASP A 309 15.59 -6.83 -26.66
CA ASP A 309 16.81 -7.56 -27.06
C ASP A 309 17.76 -7.72 -25.87
N GLY A 310 18.15 -8.97 -25.58
CA GLY A 310 18.96 -9.33 -24.42
C GLY A 310 18.18 -9.51 -23.11
N GLY A 311 16.89 -9.16 -23.05
CA GLY A 311 15.98 -9.36 -21.91
C GLY A 311 15.94 -8.21 -20.90
N PHE A 312 14.95 -8.24 -20.00
CA PHE A 312 14.77 -7.25 -18.93
C PHE A 312 15.92 -7.31 -17.90
N SER A 313 16.39 -6.15 -17.45
CA SER A 313 17.37 -6.02 -16.38
C SER A 313 16.82 -6.49 -15.03
N ALA A 314 15.53 -6.27 -14.78
CA ALA A 314 14.77 -7.01 -13.77
C ALA A 314 13.29 -7.17 -14.15
N ILE A 315 12.65 -8.15 -13.52
CA ILE A 315 11.22 -8.42 -13.57
C ILE A 315 10.72 -8.39 -12.13
N ALA A 316 10.03 -7.31 -11.77
CA ALA A 316 9.40 -7.08 -10.49
C ALA A 316 7.94 -7.54 -10.52
N ALA A 317 7.41 -8.04 -9.40
CA ALA A 317 5.99 -8.36 -9.29
C ALA A 317 5.51 -8.37 -7.82
N ASN A 318 4.35 -7.74 -7.57
CA ASN A 318 3.49 -8.09 -6.43
C ASN A 318 2.30 -8.87 -6.99
N LEU A 319 2.38 -10.20 -6.96
CA LEU A 319 1.35 -11.07 -7.51
C LEU A 319 0.33 -11.47 -6.43
N PRO A 320 -0.93 -11.75 -6.81
CA PRO A 320 -1.89 -12.42 -5.95
C PRO A 320 -1.27 -13.66 -5.31
N TYR A 321 -1.16 -13.65 -3.98
CA TYR A 321 -0.39 -14.64 -3.23
C TYR A 321 -1.22 -15.38 -2.16
N ILE A 322 -2.51 -15.07 -2.00
CA ILE A 322 -3.33 -15.61 -0.90
C ILE A 322 -3.87 -16.99 -1.31
N PRO A 323 -3.67 -18.05 -0.51
CA PRO A 323 -4.22 -19.38 -0.77
C PRO A 323 -5.75 -19.38 -0.80
N GLN A 324 -6.35 -20.18 -1.70
CA GLN A 324 -7.81 -20.22 -1.86
C GLN A 324 -8.60 -20.62 -0.60
N SER A 325 -7.98 -21.34 0.34
CA SER A 325 -8.53 -21.68 1.66
C SER A 325 -8.61 -20.52 2.65
N GLU A 326 -7.95 -19.39 2.37
CA GLU A 326 -7.82 -18.23 3.26
C GLU A 326 -8.62 -17.02 2.76
N LEU A 327 -9.05 -17.01 1.50
CA LEU A 327 -9.79 -15.89 0.89
C LEU A 327 -11.10 -15.56 1.64
N ASP A 328 -11.80 -16.58 2.14
CA ASP A 328 -13.04 -16.41 2.91
C ASP A 328 -12.80 -16.00 4.38
N GLN A 329 -11.53 -15.95 4.81
CA GLN A 329 -11.09 -15.55 6.16
C GLN A 329 -10.50 -14.13 6.19
N LEU A 330 -10.42 -13.45 5.04
CA LEU A 330 -9.85 -12.10 4.93
C LEU A 330 -10.68 -11.04 5.66
N GLN A 331 -10.01 -9.94 6.03
CA GLN A 331 -10.69 -8.79 6.65
C GLN A 331 -11.85 -8.30 5.77
N PRO A 332 -13.01 -7.91 6.34
CA PRO A 332 -14.18 -7.47 5.58
C PRO A 332 -13.91 -6.37 4.57
N GLU A 333 -12.98 -5.48 4.88
CA GLU A 333 -12.42 -4.44 4.01
C GLU A 333 -11.88 -5.01 2.70
N VAL A 334 -10.97 -5.97 2.79
CA VAL A 334 -10.31 -6.61 1.65
C VAL A 334 -11.30 -7.52 0.92
N ALA A 335 -12.00 -8.38 1.65
CA ALA A 335 -12.86 -9.43 1.10
C ALA A 335 -14.07 -8.91 0.30
N ARG A 336 -14.51 -7.67 0.56
CA ARG A 336 -15.72 -7.09 -0.06
C ARG A 336 -15.44 -6.03 -1.11
N HIS A 337 -14.32 -5.32 -1.01
CA HIS A 337 -14.06 -4.11 -1.81
C HIS A 337 -12.82 -4.19 -2.70
N GLU A 338 -11.82 -5.00 -2.35
CA GLU A 338 -10.62 -5.17 -3.19
C GLU A 338 -10.87 -6.29 -4.23
N PRO A 339 -10.40 -6.13 -5.49
CA PRO A 339 -10.80 -7.03 -6.57
C PRO A 339 -10.17 -8.42 -6.39
N ARG A 340 -11.00 -9.49 -6.32
CA ARG A 340 -10.54 -10.86 -6.03
C ARG A 340 -9.40 -11.37 -6.94
N VAL A 341 -9.33 -10.90 -8.19
CA VAL A 341 -8.24 -11.23 -9.12
C VAL A 341 -6.87 -10.70 -8.66
N ALA A 342 -6.83 -9.68 -7.80
CA ALA A 342 -5.62 -9.17 -7.15
C ALA A 342 -5.25 -9.94 -5.85
N LEU A 343 -6.07 -10.90 -5.41
CA LEU A 343 -5.94 -11.61 -4.13
C LEU A 343 -5.68 -13.11 -4.29
N ASP A 344 -6.44 -13.77 -5.18
CA ASP A 344 -6.46 -15.23 -5.37
C ASP A 344 -5.17 -15.76 -6.02
N GLY A 345 -4.24 -16.27 -5.20
CA GLY A 345 -2.97 -16.86 -5.64
C GLY A 345 -3.07 -18.35 -6.04
N GLY A 346 -4.29 -18.89 -6.14
CA GLY A 346 -4.54 -20.30 -6.39
C GLY A 346 -4.48 -21.20 -5.14
N PRO A 347 -4.50 -22.53 -5.30
CA PRO A 347 -4.66 -23.47 -4.18
C PRO A 347 -3.59 -23.40 -3.09
N ASP A 348 -2.39 -22.94 -3.43
CA ASP A 348 -1.22 -22.83 -2.54
C ASP A 348 -0.69 -21.39 -2.40
N GLY A 349 -1.38 -20.40 -2.99
CA GLY A 349 -0.92 -19.01 -3.07
C GLY A 349 0.27 -18.77 -4.01
N LEU A 350 0.81 -19.80 -4.68
CA LEU A 350 2.04 -19.70 -5.50
C LEU A 350 1.79 -20.00 -6.98
N SER A 351 0.54 -20.18 -7.39
CA SER A 351 0.19 -20.63 -8.74
C SER A 351 0.60 -19.61 -9.82
N LEU A 352 0.50 -18.31 -9.53
CA LEU A 352 0.96 -17.26 -10.45
C LEU A 352 2.49 -17.13 -10.49
N VAL A 353 3.18 -17.32 -9.37
CA VAL A 353 4.66 -17.37 -9.31
C VAL A 353 5.20 -18.52 -10.17
N ARG A 354 4.61 -19.72 -10.04
CA ARG A 354 4.97 -20.90 -10.87
C ARG A 354 4.82 -20.60 -12.37
N ARG A 355 3.72 -19.94 -12.78
CA ARG A 355 3.48 -19.51 -14.17
C ARG A 355 4.45 -18.43 -14.64
N LEU A 356 4.76 -17.44 -13.79
CA LEU A 356 5.69 -16.35 -14.09
C LEU A 356 7.10 -16.89 -14.36
N LEU A 357 7.64 -17.72 -13.46
CA LEU A 357 8.98 -18.29 -13.63
C LEU A 357 9.07 -19.18 -14.88
N GLN A 358 8.01 -19.93 -15.21
CA GLN A 358 7.93 -20.64 -16.48
C GLN A 358 7.99 -19.68 -17.68
N GLN A 359 7.15 -18.64 -17.72
CA GLN A 359 7.13 -17.71 -18.86
C GLN A 359 8.45 -16.92 -19.02
N ILE A 360 9.12 -16.58 -17.91
CA ILE A 360 10.45 -15.95 -17.93
C ILE A 360 11.47 -16.86 -18.64
N ARG A 361 11.49 -18.16 -18.31
CA ARG A 361 12.36 -19.16 -18.94
C ARG A 361 12.00 -19.37 -20.41
N ASP A 362 10.72 -19.66 -20.67
CA ASP A 362 10.23 -20.13 -21.97
C ASP A 362 10.22 -19.00 -23.03
N ARG A 363 10.13 -17.73 -22.62
CA ARG A 363 10.31 -16.54 -23.49
C ARG A 363 11.70 -15.89 -23.39
N HIS A 364 12.63 -16.48 -22.63
CA HIS A 364 13.96 -15.94 -22.35
C HIS A 364 13.96 -14.49 -21.82
N ALA A 365 12.92 -14.09 -21.10
CA ALA A 365 12.53 -12.69 -20.89
C ALA A 365 13.50 -11.89 -20.00
N LEU A 366 14.29 -12.54 -19.15
CA LEU A 366 15.18 -11.88 -18.19
C LEU A 366 16.63 -11.88 -18.67
N ALA A 367 17.32 -10.73 -18.56
CA ALA A 367 18.71 -10.57 -18.99
C ALA A 367 19.69 -11.47 -18.23
N ARG A 368 20.84 -11.75 -18.86
CA ARG A 368 21.96 -12.38 -18.15
C ARG A 368 22.40 -11.49 -16.98
N HIS A 369 22.56 -12.06 -15.79
CA HIS A 369 22.80 -11.33 -14.54
C HIS A 369 21.64 -10.40 -14.08
N GLY A 370 20.51 -10.39 -14.79
CA GLY A 370 19.27 -9.73 -14.37
C GLY A 370 18.54 -10.51 -13.28
N TRP A 371 17.53 -9.88 -12.70
CA TRP A 371 16.85 -10.34 -11.48
C TRP A 371 15.35 -10.53 -11.64
N VAL A 372 14.79 -11.60 -11.08
CA VAL A 372 13.36 -11.63 -10.72
C VAL A 372 13.23 -11.20 -9.26
N VAL A 373 12.24 -10.37 -8.94
CA VAL A 373 12.02 -9.78 -7.62
C VAL A 373 10.54 -9.84 -7.30
N LEU A 374 10.17 -10.56 -6.24
CA LEU A 374 8.79 -10.92 -5.92
C LEU A 374 8.43 -10.46 -4.51
N GLU A 375 7.28 -9.80 -4.35
CA GLU A 375 6.63 -9.67 -3.05
C GLU A 375 6.03 -11.04 -2.66
N ILE A 376 6.03 -11.35 -1.37
CA ILE A 376 5.59 -12.64 -0.82
C ILE A 376 4.82 -12.48 0.48
N GLY A 377 3.87 -13.38 0.71
CA GLY A 377 3.24 -13.57 2.01
C GLY A 377 4.24 -14.05 3.08
N ILE A 378 3.93 -13.75 4.34
CA ILE A 378 4.77 -13.97 5.53
C ILE A 378 5.46 -15.35 5.59
N ASP A 379 4.74 -16.43 5.27
CA ASP A 379 5.24 -17.81 5.36
C ASP A 379 5.73 -18.39 4.02
N GLN A 380 5.67 -17.64 2.91
CA GLN A 380 5.95 -18.14 1.56
C GLN A 380 7.43 -18.13 1.16
N ALA A 381 8.31 -17.55 1.98
CA ALA A 381 9.73 -17.38 1.64
C ALA A 381 10.42 -18.70 1.25
N THR A 382 10.29 -19.74 2.07
CA THR A 382 10.95 -21.05 1.85
C THR A 382 10.44 -21.75 0.59
N ALA A 383 9.13 -21.70 0.33
CA ALA A 383 8.53 -22.32 -0.85
C ALA A 383 8.88 -21.55 -2.14
N THR A 384 8.99 -20.23 -2.07
CA THR A 384 9.38 -19.38 -3.20
C THR A 384 10.89 -19.48 -3.48
N GLU A 385 11.73 -19.63 -2.45
CA GLU A 385 13.16 -19.93 -2.62
C GLU A 385 13.37 -21.24 -3.38
N ALA A 386 12.64 -22.31 -3.01
CA ALA A 386 12.71 -23.58 -3.72
C ALA A 386 12.31 -23.41 -5.20
N LEU A 387 11.23 -22.68 -5.48
CA LEU A 387 10.80 -22.39 -6.86
C LEU A 387 11.84 -21.61 -7.68
N LEU A 388 12.53 -20.63 -7.09
CA LEU A 388 13.60 -19.90 -7.75
C LEU A 388 14.80 -20.80 -8.04
N ARG A 389 15.21 -21.64 -7.08
CA ARG A 389 16.33 -22.58 -7.27
C ARG A 389 16.01 -23.66 -8.32
N ASP A 390 14.81 -24.23 -8.30
CA ASP A 390 14.35 -25.21 -9.30
C ASP A 390 14.21 -24.60 -10.70
N ALA A 391 13.87 -23.32 -10.81
CA ALA A 391 13.87 -22.57 -12.06
C ALA A 391 15.27 -22.14 -12.54
N GLY A 392 16.34 -22.46 -11.79
CA GLY A 392 17.73 -22.23 -12.16
C GLY A 392 18.30 -20.85 -11.78
N PHE A 393 17.65 -20.13 -10.88
CA PHE A 393 18.16 -18.85 -10.37
C PHE A 393 19.25 -19.05 -9.32
N VAL A 394 20.26 -18.17 -9.36
CA VAL A 394 21.37 -18.08 -8.40
C VAL A 394 21.21 -16.83 -7.52
N ASP A 395 22.13 -16.63 -6.57
CA ASP A 395 22.17 -15.46 -5.68
C ASP A 395 20.83 -15.13 -5.00
N VAL A 396 20.04 -16.16 -4.64
CA VAL A 396 18.69 -16.00 -4.07
C VAL A 396 18.77 -15.33 -2.69
N ASP A 397 18.05 -14.22 -2.54
CA ASP A 397 18.06 -13.32 -1.38
C ASP A 397 16.63 -13.09 -0.85
N VAL A 398 16.49 -12.92 0.47
CA VAL A 398 15.20 -12.71 1.15
C VAL A 398 15.29 -11.47 2.04
N ARG A 399 14.68 -10.38 1.57
CA ARG A 399 14.57 -9.11 2.32
C ARG A 399 13.39 -9.17 3.28
N ARG A 400 13.66 -8.72 4.50
CA ARG A 400 12.70 -8.62 5.60
C ARG A 400 12.36 -7.16 5.88
N ASP A 401 11.15 -6.92 6.38
CA ASP A 401 10.75 -5.61 6.90
C ASP A 401 11.38 -5.30 8.27
N LEU A 402 11.07 -4.13 8.83
CA LEU A 402 11.56 -3.68 10.14
C LEU A 402 11.06 -4.53 11.32
N ALA A 403 10.03 -5.35 11.14
CA ALA A 403 9.57 -6.34 12.12
C ALA A 403 10.27 -7.71 11.95
N GLY A 404 11.12 -7.86 10.93
CA GLY A 404 11.81 -9.11 10.60
C GLY A 404 10.98 -10.10 9.77
N ILE A 405 9.81 -9.70 9.28
CA ILE A 405 8.92 -10.54 8.46
C ILE A 405 9.47 -10.57 7.02
N PRO A 406 9.60 -11.75 6.37
CA PRO A 406 9.94 -11.81 4.93
C PRO A 406 8.88 -11.10 4.10
N ARG A 407 9.29 -10.15 3.25
CA ARG A 407 8.37 -9.43 2.33
C ARG A 407 8.76 -9.54 0.88
N VAL A 408 10.07 -9.63 0.59
CA VAL A 408 10.57 -9.66 -0.78
C VAL A 408 11.58 -10.78 -0.92
N ILE A 409 11.48 -11.55 -2.00
CA ILE A 409 12.46 -12.55 -2.39
C ILE A 409 12.93 -12.28 -3.82
N ALA A 410 14.23 -12.38 -4.05
CA ALA A 410 14.85 -12.12 -5.34
C ALA A 410 15.72 -13.29 -5.79
N GLY A 411 15.86 -13.48 -7.10
CA GLY A 411 16.74 -14.47 -7.70
C GLY A 411 17.37 -13.97 -8.99
N ARG A 412 18.63 -14.34 -9.25
CA ARG A 412 19.44 -13.83 -10.37
C ARG A 412 19.60 -14.86 -11.48
N ARG A 413 19.63 -14.42 -12.74
CA ARG A 413 20.04 -15.27 -13.88
C ARG A 413 21.58 -15.36 -13.97
N PRO A 414 22.19 -16.56 -14.10
CA PRO A 414 23.66 -16.71 -14.27
C PRO A 414 24.23 -16.14 -15.59
#